data_AF-A0A3D2SSC6-F1
#
_entry.id   AF-A0A3D2SSC6-F1
#
_cell.length_a   1.000
_cell.length_b   1.000
_cell.length_c   1.000
_cell.angle_alpha   90.00
_cell.angle_beta   90.00
_cell.angle_gamma   90.00
#
_symmetry.space_group_name_H-M   'P 1'
#
loop_
_entity.id
_entity.type
_entity.pdbx_description
1 polymer ?
#
loop_
_entity_poly.entity_id
_entity_poly.type
_entity_poly.pdbx_seq_one_letter_code
_entity_poly.pdbx_strand_id
1 'polypeptide(L)'
;HLQDIKRIRKGKVGIHLVANRMKANTSSSKDIQQFFEKIEQQPVAAISERSAYGQLAMQGLSIFDRSQKNFLLLQTQWQPLLDTLIEDPAEWF
;
A
#
# COMPACT_ATOMS: atom_id res chain seq x y z
N HIS A 1 -20.49 6.18 6.49
CA HIS A 1 -19.88 4.83 6.62
C HIS A 1 -18.56 4.80 7.40
N LEU A 2 -17.47 5.47 7.00
CA LEU A 2 -16.25 5.56 7.85
C LEU A 2 -16.30 6.70 8.88
N GLN A 3 -16.92 7.84 8.52
CA GLN A 3 -17.08 9.00 9.41
C GLN A 3 -18.02 8.75 10.60
N ASP A 4 -18.75 7.63 10.59
CA ASP A 4 -19.61 7.22 11.70
C ASP A 4 -18.81 6.58 12.85
N ILE A 5 -17.58 6.15 12.56
CA ILE A 5 -16.67 5.61 13.56
C ILE A 5 -16.14 6.77 14.42
N LYS A 6 -16.54 6.79 15.69
CA LYS A 6 -16.29 7.88 16.64
C LYS A 6 -14.82 8.32 16.71
N ARG A 7 -13.85 7.40 16.61
CA ARG A 7 -12.42 7.74 16.66
C ARG A 7 -11.94 8.45 15.41
N ILE A 8 -12.41 8.02 14.23
CA ILE A 8 -12.13 8.65 12.93
C ILE A 8 -12.71 10.06 12.91
N ARG A 9 -13.99 10.20 13.26
CA ARG A 9 -14.67 11.51 13.32
C ARG A 9 -13.99 12.50 14.26
N LYS A 10 -13.39 11.99 15.34
CA LYS A 10 -12.66 12.79 16.34
C LYS A 10 -11.18 13.02 15.98
N GLY A 11 -10.73 12.61 14.79
CA GLY A 11 -9.34 12.75 14.35
C GLY A 11 -8.34 11.93 15.17
N LYS A 12 -8.81 10.92 15.93
CA LYS A 12 -7.95 10.10 16.80
C LYS A 12 -7.27 8.93 16.08
N VAL A 13 -7.60 8.71 14.82
CA VAL A 13 -7.04 7.66 13.95
C VAL A 13 -6.96 8.23 12.54
N GLY A 14 -5.77 8.24 11.96
CA GLY A 14 -5.56 8.58 10.55
C GLY A 14 -6.12 7.48 9.65
N ILE A 15 -6.68 7.88 8.51
CA ILE A 15 -7.09 6.95 7.45
C ILE A 15 -6.19 7.20 6.26
N HIS A 16 -5.53 6.15 5.81
CA HIS A 16 -4.73 6.14 4.60
C HIS A 16 -5.29 5.14 3.60
N LEU A 17 -5.27 5.53 2.33
CA LEU A 17 -5.70 4.70 1.22
C LEU A 17 -4.48 3.99 0.61
N VAL A 18 -4.63 2.72 0.25
CA VAL A 18 -3.59 1.94 -0.44
C VAL A 18 -4.20 1.30 -1.67
N ALA A 19 -3.62 1.56 -2.84
CA ALA A 19 -4.02 0.94 -4.09
C ALA A 19 -3.36 -0.44 -4.21
N ASN A 20 -4.04 -1.47 -3.75
CA ASN A 20 -3.48 -2.82 -3.67
C ASN A 20 -3.72 -3.64 -4.96
N ARG A 21 -2.73 -4.46 -5.33
CA ARG A 21 -2.73 -5.35 -6.51
C ARG A 21 -3.11 -4.66 -7.82
N MET A 22 -2.46 -3.53 -8.08
CA MET A 22 -2.66 -2.76 -9.30
C MET A 22 -2.01 -3.46 -10.50
N LYS A 23 -2.78 -3.64 -11.57
CA LYS A 23 -2.28 -4.11 -12.86
C LYS A 23 -2.16 -2.92 -13.81
N ALA A 24 -0.93 -2.59 -14.19
CA ALA A 24 -0.66 -1.47 -15.08
C ALA A 24 -1.37 -1.62 -16.44
N ASN A 25 -1.75 -0.50 -17.04
CA ASN A 25 -2.34 -0.40 -18.38
C ASN A 25 -3.66 -1.17 -18.57
N THR A 26 -4.42 -1.37 -17.50
CA THR A 26 -5.77 -1.96 -17.57
C THR A 26 -6.85 -0.88 -17.55
N SER A 27 -8.02 -1.14 -18.12
CA SER A 27 -9.18 -0.23 -17.99
C SER A 27 -9.53 -0.01 -16.52
N SER A 28 -9.54 -1.07 -15.72
CA SER A 28 -9.78 -1.02 -14.28
C SER A 28 -8.77 -0.13 -13.53
N SER A 29 -7.51 -0.08 -13.96
CA SER A 29 -6.52 0.84 -13.36
C SER A 29 -6.83 2.31 -13.64
N LYS A 30 -7.47 2.63 -14.76
CA LYS A 30 -7.91 4.00 -15.07
C LYS A 30 -9.17 4.35 -14.28
N ASP A 31 -10.12 3.42 -14.21
CA ASP A 31 -11.38 3.62 -13.49
C ASP A 31 -11.13 3.89 -12.00
N ILE A 32 -10.20 3.16 -11.39
CA ILE A 32 -9.88 3.36 -9.98
C ILE A 32 -9.11 4.66 -9.72
N GLN A 33 -8.28 5.10 -10.67
CA GLN A 33 -7.61 6.39 -10.59
C GLN A 33 -8.63 7.55 -10.63
N GLN A 34 -9.60 7.48 -11.54
CA GLN A 34 -10.71 8.46 -11.59
C GLN A 34 -11.56 8.42 -10.32
N PHE A 35 -11.75 7.24 -9.72
CA PHE A 35 -12.43 7.13 -8.43
C PHE A 35 -11.69 7.86 -7.31
N PHE A 36 -10.36 7.72 -7.23
CA PHE A 36 -9.52 8.42 -6.25
C PHE A 36 -9.60 9.94 -6.40
N GLU A 37 -9.63 10.44 -7.64
CA GLU A 37 -9.85 11.87 -7.91
C GLU A 37 -11.23 12.34 -7.42
N LYS A 38 -12.29 11.54 -7.65
CA LYS A 38 -13.65 11.88 -7.23
C LYS A 38 -13.82 11.96 -5.70
N ILE A 39 -13.09 11.14 -4.95
CA ILE A 39 -13.12 11.17 -3.48
C ILE A 39 -12.09 12.12 -2.86
N GLU A 40 -11.37 12.87 -3.69
CA GLU A 40 -10.30 13.81 -3.30
C GLU A 40 -9.23 13.17 -2.40
N GLN A 41 -9.02 11.85 -2.55
CA GLN A 41 -8.05 11.10 -1.76
C GLN A 41 -7.18 10.26 -2.69
N GLN A 42 -5.87 10.56 -2.69
CA GLN A 42 -4.89 9.76 -3.39
C GLN A 42 -4.36 8.64 -2.49
N PRO A 43 -4.09 7.45 -3.04
CA PRO A 43 -3.47 6.38 -2.29
C PRO A 43 -2.05 6.78 -1.87
N VAL A 44 -1.67 6.45 -0.64
CA VAL A 44 -0.32 6.64 -0.10
C VAL A 44 0.69 5.78 -0.86
N ALA A 45 0.27 4.56 -1.23
CA ALA A 45 1.10 3.63 -1.99
C ALA A 45 0.26 2.86 -3.01
N ALA A 46 0.89 2.52 -4.13
CA ALA A 46 0.31 1.65 -5.17
C ALA A 46 1.16 0.38 -5.31
N ILE A 47 0.61 -0.74 -4.87
CA ILE A 47 1.28 -2.03 -4.86
C ILE A 47 0.86 -2.82 -6.09
N SER A 48 1.82 -3.15 -6.94
CA SER A 48 1.56 -3.87 -8.18
C SER A 48 1.22 -5.33 -7.97
N GLU A 49 0.36 -5.87 -8.82
CA GLU A 49 0.08 -7.30 -8.85
C GLU A 49 1.30 -8.08 -9.39
N ARG A 50 1.83 -9.01 -8.60
CA ARG A 50 2.96 -9.88 -8.98
C ARG A 50 2.81 -11.27 -8.38
N SER A 51 3.18 -12.30 -9.15
CA SER A 51 3.23 -13.69 -8.68
C SER A 51 4.24 -13.90 -7.54
N ALA A 52 5.29 -13.07 -7.49
CA ALA A 52 6.34 -13.08 -6.50
C ALA A 52 5.82 -13.10 -5.04
N TYR A 53 4.76 -12.33 -4.75
CA TYR A 53 4.14 -12.31 -3.41
C TYR A 53 3.61 -13.70 -3.01
N GLY A 54 2.89 -14.38 -3.91
CA GLY A 54 2.37 -15.72 -3.66
C GLY A 54 3.48 -16.77 -3.56
N GLN A 55 4.51 -16.68 -4.41
CA GLN A 55 5.64 -17.60 -4.40
C GLN A 55 6.43 -17.55 -3.10
N LEU A 56 6.69 -16.35 -2.57
CA LEU A 56 7.40 -16.16 -1.31
C LEU A 56 6.54 -16.57 -0.11
N ALA A 57 5.24 -16.29 -0.13
CA ALA A 57 4.32 -16.68 0.94
C ALA A 57 4.28 -18.21 1.15
N MET A 58 4.38 -19.01 0.08
CA MET A 58 4.48 -20.47 0.19
C MET A 58 5.72 -20.95 0.97
N GLN A 59 6.75 -20.10 1.08
CA GLN A 59 7.98 -20.36 1.83
C GLN A 59 7.99 -19.68 3.20
N GLY A 60 6.89 -19.01 3.60
CA GLY A 60 6.86 -18.17 4.79
C GLY A 60 7.71 -16.89 4.68
N LEU A 61 8.03 -16.47 3.45
CA LEU A 61 8.85 -15.31 3.17
C LEU A 61 8.01 -14.16 2.61
N SER A 62 8.54 -12.95 2.72
CA SER A 62 8.05 -11.72 2.13
C SER A 62 9.02 -11.21 1.06
N ILE A 63 8.62 -10.16 0.34
CA ILE A 63 9.49 -9.49 -0.62
C ILE A 63 10.69 -8.80 0.04
N PHE A 64 10.64 -8.51 1.36
CA PHE A 64 11.70 -7.86 2.13
C PHE A 64 12.83 -8.83 2.51
N ASP A 65 12.58 -10.14 2.47
CA ASP A 65 13.57 -11.18 2.73
C ASP A 65 14.51 -11.45 1.54
N ARG A 66 14.35 -10.69 0.45
CA ARG A 66 15.12 -10.86 -0.80
C ARG A 66 15.78 -9.55 -1.21
N SER A 67 17.06 -9.61 -1.56
CA SER A 67 17.87 -8.46 -1.99
C SER A 67 18.05 -8.33 -3.51
N GLN A 68 17.45 -9.22 -4.30
CA GLN A 68 17.58 -9.18 -5.77
C GLN A 68 16.86 -7.96 -6.34
N LYS A 69 17.37 -7.38 -7.43
CA LYS A 69 16.91 -6.11 -8.01
C LYS A 69 15.40 -6.06 -8.27
N ASN A 70 14.81 -7.16 -8.72
CA ASN A 70 13.36 -7.28 -8.96
C ASN A 70 12.53 -7.13 -7.67
N PHE A 71 13.02 -7.63 -6.53
CA PHE A 71 12.34 -7.48 -5.24
C PHE A 71 12.52 -6.09 -4.66
N LEU A 72 13.72 -5.50 -4.80
CA LEU A 72 13.95 -4.11 -4.39
C LEU A 72 12.97 -3.15 -5.08
N LEU A 73 12.70 -3.35 -6.37
CA LEU A 73 11.68 -2.57 -7.11
C LEU A 73 10.25 -2.76 -6.59
N LEU A 74 9.95 -3.90 -5.94
CA LEU A 74 8.66 -4.09 -5.27
C LEU A 74 8.67 -3.43 -3.91
N GLN A 75 9.75 -3.55 -3.14
CA GLN A 75 9.91 -2.92 -1.83
C GLN A 75 9.76 -1.39 -1.92
N THR A 76 10.29 -0.75 -2.98
CA THR A 76 10.12 0.70 -3.18
C THR A 76 8.66 1.13 -3.33
N GLN A 77 7.76 0.25 -3.77
CA GLN A 77 6.32 0.53 -3.84
C GLN A 77 5.68 0.62 -2.45
N TRP A 78 6.27 -0.04 -1.45
CA TRP A 78 5.82 -0.03 -0.06
C TRP A 78 6.41 1.12 0.75
N GLN A 79 7.54 1.68 0.32
CA GLN A 79 8.26 2.72 1.08
C GLN A 79 7.36 3.89 1.49
N PRO A 80 6.52 4.49 0.61
CA PRO A 80 5.66 5.60 1.02
C PRO A 80 4.66 5.23 2.13
N LEU A 81 4.19 3.99 2.14
CA LEU A 81 3.30 3.48 3.19
C LEU A 81 4.06 3.31 4.50
N LEU A 82 5.27 2.76 4.44
CA LEU A 82 6.13 2.60 5.61
C LEU A 82 6.50 3.96 6.20
N ASP A 83 6.90 4.92 5.38
CA ASP A 83 7.23 6.29 5.79
C ASP A 83 6.03 7.01 6.45
N THR A 84 4.82 6.69 6.01
CA THR A 84 3.59 7.26 6.58
C THR A 84 3.22 6.63 7.92
N LEU A 85 3.53 5.35 8.12
CA LEU A 85 3.14 4.60 9.31
C LEU A 85 4.20 4.63 10.41
N ILE A 86 5.47 4.81 10.05
CA ILE A 86 6.61 4.71 10.96
C ILE A 86 7.12 6.13 11.23
N GLU A 87 6.66 6.73 12.32
CA GLU A 87 7.17 8.02 12.81
C GLU A 87 8.60 7.89 13.37
N ASP A 88 8.96 6.73 13.93
CA ASP A 88 10.32 6.39 14.38
C ASP A 88 10.70 4.96 13.94
N PRO A 89 11.71 4.78 13.08
CA PRO A 89 12.21 3.45 12.68
C PRO A 89 12.71 2.58 13.84
N ALA A 90 13.01 3.16 15.01
CA ALA A 90 13.45 2.46 16.21
C ALA A 90 12.30 1.85 17.03
N GLU A 91 11.05 2.24 16.81
CA GLU A 91 9.87 1.71 17.54
C GLU A 91 9.49 0.27 17.11
N TRP A 92 10.18 -0.30 16.12
CA TRP A 92 9.85 -1.62 15.55
C TRP A 92 10.89 -2.72 15.79
N PHE A 93 11.97 -2.46 16.55
CA PHE A 93 12.99 -3.48 16.87
C PHE A 93 13.51 -3.38 18.30
#